data_AF-A0A8H3GDE9-F1
#
_entry.id   AF-A0A8H3GDE9-F1
#
_cell.length_a   1.000
_cell.length_b   1.000
_cell.length_c   1.000
_cell.angle_alpha   90.00
_cell.angle_beta   90.00
_cell.angle_gamma   90.00
#
_symmetry.space_group_name_H-M   'P 1'
#
loop_
_entity.id
_entity.type
_entity.pdbx_description
1 polymer ?
#
loop_
_entity_poly.entity_id
_entity_poly.type
_entity_poly.pdbx_seq_one_letter_code
_entity_poly.pdbx_strand_id
1 'polypeptide(L)'
;MRVAPRASFIPYITLCADLVPPRGNAPRSYWYLSTDYEEVFEKSRQLREAGDHDAWNMWLAERKSHVRISREKAAPLVEWVEGREAEYKAELRSVRETRRIEIEDRLIELGWELVDIQDGEYYSEKWKSLVGKTKPLDEKEWDDMLPHLLHGLNKVRQKRLNNEAKQRQFDRLRIIDDWLRSSSDAQVCITLKWADSSIPTTSGSVEAPTNHKNVKKCVRDVTIKVSSYPSSGYLLKSGQSYLEALLDQDRSAEEFELEFRGKRTDLRKQMFMGWRPNLEAALVKRLPENLAPANIESPDFSLRAHVGSKNPNILDNRLSLDLRKLLRADVRFMCHGRAVYYPEGFDTWTANKSSSTFDPVSSAIAKALLGPLQRPDASYLEMQALGASFVCGRCSWEPTYHTWHDIVEHYLSEYAWWKKACTRNARFSQGGEEITLVFTHDIHKIDHTKPLVNLVTERESRPNTPRRASTSNCKLCSRIGHYYGAEAAHITRHLQEVHLVESPILGEHYTESVGWW
;
A
#
# COMPACT_ATOMS: atom_id res chain seq x y z
N MET A 1 21.14 19.84 32.20
CA MET A 1 20.28 20.79 31.46
C MET A 1 19.00 21.01 32.25
N ARG A 2 18.91 22.13 32.97
CA ARG A 2 17.75 22.45 33.82
C ARG A 2 17.00 23.60 33.15
N VAL A 3 15.78 23.30 32.72
CA VAL A 3 14.81 24.31 32.27
C VAL A 3 14.16 24.90 33.52
N ALA A 4 14.20 26.22 33.66
CA ALA A 4 13.33 27.02 34.52
C ALA A 4 13.25 28.46 33.96
N PRO A 5 12.17 29.23 34.15
CA PRO A 5 10.83 28.87 34.64
C PRO A 5 9.67 29.40 33.76
N ARG A 6 8.52 28.70 33.84
CA ARG A 6 7.21 29.29 33.52
C ARG A 6 6.88 30.31 34.61
N ALA A 7 6.83 31.60 34.23
CA ALA A 7 6.28 32.66 35.05
C ALA A 7 4.74 32.56 35.08
N SER A 8 4.24 31.63 35.89
CA SER A 8 2.96 31.76 36.58
C SER A 8 3.25 32.36 37.95
N PHE A 9 2.33 33.08 38.58
CA PHE A 9 2.41 33.66 39.94
C PHE A 9 2.79 32.70 41.11
N ILE A 10 3.18 31.46 40.77
CA ILE A 10 3.53 30.35 41.66
C ILE A 10 4.86 30.53 42.44
N PRO A 11 5.95 31.17 41.96
CA PRO A 11 7.20 31.15 42.72
C PRO A 11 7.14 32.03 43.99
N TYR A 12 6.24 33.01 44.06
CA TYR A 12 6.01 33.78 45.28
C TYR A 12 5.11 33.06 46.30
N ILE A 13 4.20 32.19 45.85
CA ILE A 13 3.34 31.39 46.73
C ILE A 13 4.12 30.22 47.35
N THR A 14 5.10 29.64 46.65
CA THR A 14 5.97 28.59 47.19
C THR A 14 6.96 29.07 48.27
N LEU A 15 7.06 30.37 48.52
CA LEU A 15 7.87 30.95 49.61
C LEU A 15 7.05 31.31 50.85
N CYS A 16 5.72 31.19 50.79
CA CYS A 16 4.88 31.37 51.97
C CYS A 16 4.76 30.01 52.67
N ALA A 17 5.57 29.81 53.71
CA ALA A 17 5.57 28.59 54.52
C ALA A 17 4.18 28.23 55.09
N ASP A 18 3.29 29.22 55.13
CA ASP A 18 1.94 29.12 55.68
C ASP A 18 0.89 28.68 54.65
N LEU A 19 1.26 28.26 53.43
CA LEU A 19 0.31 27.81 52.41
C LEU A 19 0.43 26.31 52.12
N VAL A 20 -0.69 25.61 52.25
CA VAL A 20 -0.79 24.15 52.06
C VAL A 20 -1.49 23.85 50.72
N PRO A 21 -0.89 23.03 49.84
CA PRO A 21 -1.54 22.61 48.60
C PRO A 21 -2.68 21.62 48.88
N PRO A 22 -3.66 21.47 47.97
CA PRO A 22 -4.72 20.50 48.13
C PRO A 22 -4.15 19.08 48.03
N ARG A 23 -4.55 18.18 48.94
CA ARG A 23 -4.19 16.74 48.84
C ARG A 23 -5.05 16.06 47.76
N GLY A 24 -4.41 15.45 46.75
CA GLY A 24 -5.06 14.66 45.69
C GLY A 24 -4.89 15.20 44.26
N ASN A 25 -5.47 14.51 43.27
CA ASN A 25 -5.44 14.88 41.84
C ASN A 25 -6.33 16.07 41.47
N ALA A 26 -6.65 16.97 42.41
CA ALA A 26 -7.42 18.15 42.11
C ALA A 26 -6.60 19.11 41.21
N PRO A 27 -7.21 19.74 40.20
CA PRO A 27 -6.52 20.66 39.30
C PRO A 27 -6.03 21.92 40.05
N ARG A 28 -4.81 21.84 40.59
CA ARG A 28 -3.77 22.83 40.98
C ARG A 28 -4.13 24.30 41.31
N SER A 29 -5.37 24.67 41.64
CA SER A 29 -5.79 26.09 41.72
C SER A 29 -6.13 26.61 43.11
N TYR A 30 -6.11 25.79 44.16
CA TYR A 30 -6.49 26.24 45.51
C TYR A 30 -5.39 25.98 46.53
N TRP A 31 -4.93 27.05 47.16
CA TRP A 31 -4.03 27.02 48.31
C TRP A 31 -4.81 27.42 49.56
N TYR A 32 -4.50 26.79 50.69
CA TYR A 32 -5.13 27.10 51.98
C TYR A 32 -4.08 27.62 52.95
N LEU A 33 -4.45 28.54 53.85
CA LEU A 33 -3.61 28.86 54.99
C LEU A 33 -3.45 27.61 55.87
N SER A 34 -2.21 27.26 56.24
CA SER A 34 -1.89 26.06 57.02
C SER A 34 -2.64 26.07 58.34
N THR A 35 -2.69 27.23 58.99
CA THR A 35 -3.43 27.46 60.23
C THR A 35 -4.92 27.13 60.09
N ASP A 36 -5.57 27.66 59.06
CA ASP A 36 -7.00 27.45 58.82
C ASP A 36 -7.29 26.00 58.43
N TYR A 37 -6.38 25.38 57.67
CA TYR A 37 -6.49 23.98 57.31
C TYR A 37 -6.38 23.07 58.53
N GLU A 38 -5.36 23.30 59.37
CA GLU A 38 -5.11 22.54 60.60
C GLU A 38 -6.26 22.69 61.60
N GLU A 39 -6.76 23.90 61.79
CA GLU A 39 -7.91 24.16 62.68
C GLU A 39 -9.17 23.40 62.20
N VAL A 40 -9.49 23.49 60.91
CA VAL A 40 -10.63 22.78 60.33
C VAL A 40 -10.46 21.28 60.42
N PHE A 41 -9.25 20.78 60.15
CA PHE A 41 -8.94 19.36 60.22
C PHE A 41 -9.06 18.82 61.65
N GLU A 42 -8.50 19.55 62.62
CA GLU A 42 -8.49 19.17 64.03
C GLU A 42 -9.89 19.18 64.63
N LYS A 43 -10.67 20.25 64.41
CA LYS A 43 -12.07 20.32 64.83
C LYS A 43 -12.89 19.19 64.19
N SER A 44 -12.60 18.89 62.93
CA SER A 44 -13.26 17.81 62.20
C SER A 44 -12.93 16.43 62.73
N ARG A 45 -11.70 16.21 63.19
CA ARG A 45 -11.27 14.98 63.87
C ARG A 45 -11.98 14.82 65.21
N GLN A 46 -11.97 15.84 66.06
CA GLN A 46 -12.59 15.81 67.39
C GLN A 46 -14.09 15.47 67.34
N LEU A 47 -14.84 16.09 66.44
CA LEU A 47 -16.28 15.82 66.29
C LEU A 47 -16.57 14.39 65.81
N ARG A 48 -15.69 13.81 64.99
CA ARG A 48 -15.81 12.40 64.56
C ARG A 48 -15.49 11.44 65.69
N GLU A 49 -14.46 11.72 66.48
CA GLU A 49 -14.06 10.90 67.62
C GLU A 49 -15.10 10.93 68.76
N ALA A 50 -15.80 12.05 68.94
CA ALA A 50 -16.86 12.19 69.94
C ALA A 50 -18.15 11.39 69.63
N GLY A 51 -18.33 10.92 68.38
CA GLY A 51 -19.50 10.13 67.97
C GLY A 51 -20.83 10.89 67.90
N ASP A 52 -20.81 12.22 68.10
CA ASP A 52 -22.01 13.08 68.01
C ASP A 52 -22.28 13.47 66.55
N HIS A 53 -23.12 12.67 65.89
CA HIS A 53 -23.48 12.87 64.49
C HIS A 53 -24.24 14.18 64.25
N ASP A 54 -25.02 14.66 65.21
CA ASP A 54 -25.82 15.88 65.05
C ASP A 54 -24.90 17.12 65.14
N ALA A 55 -24.01 17.15 66.12
CA ALA A 55 -23.00 18.21 66.23
C ALA A 55 -22.08 18.25 65.00
N TRP A 56 -21.69 17.08 64.47
CA TRP A 56 -20.91 16.98 63.23
C TRP A 56 -21.65 17.58 62.02
N ASN A 57 -22.94 17.23 61.84
CA ASN A 57 -23.74 17.71 60.73
C ASN A 57 -23.99 19.21 60.80
N MET A 58 -24.29 19.74 62.00
CA MET A 58 -24.45 21.19 62.21
C MET A 58 -23.17 21.95 61.88
N TRP A 59 -22.03 21.52 62.40
CA TRP A 59 -20.73 22.16 62.13
C TRP A 59 -20.40 22.11 60.63
N LEU A 60 -20.66 20.98 59.96
CA LEU A 60 -20.44 20.84 58.53
C LEU A 60 -21.33 21.80 57.72
N ALA A 61 -22.59 21.97 58.11
CA ALA A 61 -23.51 22.90 57.46
C ALA A 61 -23.06 24.37 57.67
N GLU A 62 -22.64 24.72 58.89
CA GLU A 62 -22.10 26.03 59.21
C GLU A 62 -20.84 26.33 58.39
N ARG A 63 -19.89 25.39 58.34
CA ARG A 63 -18.64 25.56 57.57
C ARG A 63 -18.90 25.66 56.07
N LYS A 64 -19.83 24.87 55.54
CA LYS A 64 -20.27 25.00 54.13
C LYS A 64 -20.87 26.39 53.85
N SER A 65 -21.71 26.90 54.76
CA SER A 65 -22.27 28.24 54.66
C SER A 65 -21.18 29.31 54.68
N HIS A 66 -20.23 29.21 55.62
CA HIS A 66 -19.09 30.12 55.72
C HIS A 66 -18.26 30.13 54.43
N VAL A 67 -17.86 28.96 53.91
CA VAL A 67 -17.09 28.86 52.65
C VAL A 67 -17.86 29.44 51.47
N ARG A 68 -19.17 29.20 51.39
CA ARG A 68 -20.01 29.80 50.34
C ARG A 68 -20.01 31.33 50.44
N ILE A 69 -20.25 31.90 51.62
CA ILE A 69 -20.23 33.35 51.85
C ILE A 69 -18.85 33.93 51.54
N SER A 70 -17.76 33.28 51.97
CA SER A 70 -16.40 33.71 51.65
C SER A 70 -16.13 33.70 50.14
N ARG A 71 -16.60 32.67 49.42
CA ARG A 71 -16.48 32.62 47.95
C ARG A 71 -17.28 33.72 47.27
N GLU A 72 -18.51 33.94 47.69
CA GLU A 72 -19.35 35.02 47.15
C GLU A 72 -18.70 36.39 47.39
N LYS A 73 -18.13 36.63 48.59
CA LYS A 73 -17.40 37.86 48.91
C LYS A 73 -16.09 38.00 48.14
N ALA A 74 -15.38 36.90 47.89
CA ALA A 74 -14.11 36.89 47.17
C ALA A 74 -14.26 36.89 45.64
N ALA A 75 -15.43 36.49 45.12
CA ALA A 75 -15.67 36.35 43.68
C ALA A 75 -15.33 37.61 42.88
N PRO A 76 -15.72 38.83 43.30
CA PRO A 76 -15.33 40.05 42.57
C PRO A 76 -13.82 40.28 42.50
N LEU A 77 -13.08 39.90 43.56
CA LEU A 77 -11.61 40.02 43.58
C LEU A 77 -10.97 38.98 42.67
N VAL A 78 -11.47 37.73 42.67
CA VAL A 78 -10.99 36.68 41.77
C VAL A 78 -11.22 37.06 40.32
N GLU A 79 -12.43 37.50 39.98
CA GLU A 79 -12.78 37.97 38.64
C GLU A 79 -11.89 39.14 38.20
N TRP A 80 -11.64 40.09 39.11
CA TRP A 80 -10.73 41.20 38.84
C TRP A 80 -9.29 40.73 38.60
N VAL A 81 -8.75 39.81 39.39
CA VAL A 81 -7.39 39.26 39.21
C VAL A 81 -7.29 38.50 37.87
N GLU A 82 -8.27 37.65 37.57
CA GLU A 82 -8.33 36.90 36.31
C GLU A 82 -8.44 37.84 35.10
N GLY A 83 -9.27 38.88 35.21
CA GLY A 83 -9.39 39.95 34.22
C GLY A 83 -8.06 40.66 33.98
N ARG A 84 -7.38 41.09 35.05
CA ARG A 84 -6.05 41.73 34.97
C ARG A 84 -4.98 40.81 34.38
N GLU A 85 -5.00 39.53 34.71
CA GLU A 85 -4.09 38.55 34.09
C GLU A 85 -4.38 38.37 32.60
N ALA A 86 -5.66 38.33 32.21
CA ALA A 86 -6.07 38.19 30.82
C ALA A 86 -5.67 39.42 30.00
N GLU A 87 -5.90 40.63 30.54
CA GLU A 87 -5.46 41.90 29.98
C GLU A 87 -3.93 41.92 29.80
N TYR A 88 -3.16 41.59 30.84
CA TYR A 88 -1.70 41.54 30.77
C TYR A 88 -1.21 40.51 29.73
N LYS A 89 -1.81 39.31 29.68
CA LYS A 89 -1.48 38.30 28.66
C LYS A 89 -1.84 38.78 27.25
N ALA A 90 -2.93 39.54 27.08
CA ALA A 90 -3.31 40.13 25.80
C ALA A 90 -2.33 41.22 25.36
N GLU A 91 -1.92 42.09 26.29
CA GLU A 91 -0.90 43.11 26.06
C GLU A 91 0.44 42.47 25.64
N LEU A 92 0.91 41.43 26.36
CA LEU A 92 2.11 40.69 25.98
C LEU A 92 2.02 40.02 24.60
N ARG A 93 0.83 39.50 24.24
CA ARG A 93 0.61 38.96 22.89
C ARG A 93 0.67 40.07 21.84
N SER A 94 0.05 41.21 22.10
CA SER A 94 0.08 42.38 21.21
C SER A 94 1.51 42.85 20.98
N VAL A 95 2.31 43.00 22.04
CA VAL A 95 3.72 43.44 21.92
C VAL A 95 4.56 42.45 21.10
N ARG A 96 4.36 41.14 21.31
CA ARG A 96 5.04 40.10 20.51
C ARG A 96 4.63 40.13 19.05
N GLU A 97 3.34 40.34 18.79
CA GLU A 97 2.79 40.42 17.43
C GLU A 97 3.34 41.65 16.70
N THR A 98 3.31 42.83 17.32
CA THR A 98 3.89 44.05 16.77
C THR A 98 5.38 43.88 16.49
N ARG A 99 6.14 43.28 17.42
CA ARG A 99 7.56 42.97 17.19
C ARG A 99 7.75 42.01 16.01
N ARG A 100 6.91 40.98 15.89
CA ARG A 100 6.98 40.04 14.76
C ARG A 100 6.75 40.76 13.44
N ILE A 101 5.70 41.57 13.34
CA ILE A 101 5.36 42.35 12.14
C ILE A 101 6.53 43.27 11.77
N GLU A 102 7.11 43.99 12.72
CA GLU A 102 8.26 44.87 12.45
C GLU A 102 9.48 44.09 11.94
N ILE A 103 9.77 42.91 12.50
CA ILE A 103 10.84 42.02 12.00
C ILE A 103 10.54 41.54 10.58
N GLU A 104 9.30 41.14 10.30
CA GLU A 104 8.86 40.70 8.97
C GLU A 104 9.01 41.83 7.94
N ASP A 105 8.55 43.04 8.26
CA ASP A 105 8.64 44.22 7.40
C ASP A 105 10.11 44.56 7.09
N ARG A 106 10.98 44.62 8.11
CA ARG A 106 12.42 44.88 7.90
C ARG A 106 13.10 43.79 7.07
N LEU A 107 12.71 42.52 7.23
CA LEU A 107 13.24 41.43 6.38
C LEU A 107 12.75 41.57 4.93
N ILE A 108 11.50 41.96 4.71
CA ILE A 108 10.95 42.24 3.38
C ILE A 108 11.69 43.41 2.72
N GLU A 109 11.97 44.48 3.46
CA GLU A 109 12.78 45.62 3.00
C GLU A 109 14.20 45.20 2.59
N LEU A 110 14.77 44.17 3.23
CA LEU A 110 16.04 43.55 2.86
C LEU A 110 15.95 42.58 1.67
N GLY A 111 14.78 42.43 1.04
CA GLY A 111 14.57 41.56 -0.13
C GLY A 111 14.28 40.10 0.22
N TRP A 112 13.82 39.82 1.43
CA TRP A 112 13.31 38.48 1.77
C TRP A 112 11.85 38.35 1.37
N GLU A 113 11.49 37.17 0.84
CA GLU A 113 10.12 36.87 0.49
C GLU A 113 9.37 36.40 1.74
N LEU A 114 8.10 36.79 1.87
CA LEU A 114 7.27 36.42 3.01
C LEU A 114 7.22 34.90 3.25
N VAL A 115 7.23 34.10 2.19
CA VAL A 115 7.26 32.63 2.28
C VAL A 115 8.54 32.11 2.95
N ASP A 116 9.70 32.72 2.69
CA ASP A 116 10.96 32.33 3.32
C ASP A 116 10.94 32.71 4.82
N ILE A 117 10.28 33.82 5.16
CA ILE A 117 10.17 34.35 6.53
C ILE A 117 9.24 33.50 7.40
N GLN A 118 8.06 33.15 6.88
CA GLN A 118 7.07 32.33 7.59
C GLN A 118 7.61 30.93 7.92
N ASP A 119 8.34 30.32 6.99
CA ASP A 119 8.96 29.01 7.21
C ASP A 119 10.23 29.09 8.10
N GLY A 120 10.79 30.28 8.30
CA GLY A 120 11.99 30.53 9.11
C GLY A 120 11.91 30.00 10.55
N GLU A 121 10.70 29.99 11.12
CA GLU A 121 10.44 29.50 12.48
C GLU A 121 10.82 28.02 12.67
N TYR A 122 10.69 27.20 11.62
CA TYR A 122 10.95 25.77 11.71
C TYR A 122 12.45 25.43 11.65
N TYR A 123 13.26 26.23 10.97
CA TYR A 123 14.66 25.89 10.64
C TYR A 123 15.71 26.59 11.51
N SER A 124 15.29 27.46 12.42
CA SER A 124 16.17 28.10 13.38
C SER A 124 15.62 27.93 14.80
N GLU A 125 16.34 27.15 15.62
CA GLU A 125 16.02 26.96 17.04
C GLU A 125 15.98 28.30 17.80
N LYS A 126 16.74 29.28 17.33
CA LYS A 126 16.80 30.62 17.91
C LYS A 126 15.64 31.51 17.47
N TRP A 127 14.94 31.23 16.37
CA TRP A 127 13.89 32.08 15.82
C TRP A 127 12.85 32.47 16.86
N LYS A 128 12.23 31.48 17.51
CA LYS A 128 11.22 31.69 18.57
C LYS A 128 11.74 32.56 19.72
N SER A 129 12.99 32.38 20.11
CA SER A 129 13.62 33.15 21.20
C SER A 129 13.94 34.60 20.81
N LEU A 130 14.22 34.83 19.53
CA LEU A 130 14.58 36.14 18.98
C LEU A 130 13.34 36.98 18.65
N VAL A 131 12.35 36.38 18.00
CA VAL A 131 11.10 37.03 17.57
C VAL A 131 10.09 37.14 18.72
N GLY A 132 10.05 36.17 19.64
CA GLY A 132 9.06 36.09 20.73
C GLY A 132 9.34 36.97 21.97
N LYS A 133 10.34 37.87 21.92
CA LYS A 133 10.65 38.78 23.03
C LYS A 133 9.49 39.77 23.25
N THR A 134 9.22 40.09 24.52
CA THR A 134 8.13 41.01 24.93
C THR A 134 8.60 42.46 25.06
N LYS A 135 9.61 42.85 24.30
CA LYS A 135 10.14 44.22 24.28
C LYS A 135 10.03 44.77 22.86
N PRO A 136 9.78 46.09 22.67
CA PRO A 136 9.92 46.72 21.36
C PRO A 136 11.27 46.40 20.72
N LEU A 137 11.32 46.31 19.39
CA LEU A 137 12.58 46.11 18.69
C LEU A 137 13.38 47.40 18.73
N ASP A 138 14.63 47.35 19.19
CA ASP A 138 15.57 48.46 19.08
C ASP A 138 16.63 48.14 18.02
N GLU A 139 17.29 49.17 17.48
CA GLU A 139 18.26 49.00 16.39
C GLU A 139 19.44 48.11 16.77
N LYS A 140 19.87 48.16 18.03
CA LYS A 140 20.99 47.33 18.50
C LYS A 140 20.59 45.86 18.57
N GLU A 141 19.39 45.56 19.09
CA GLU A 141 18.83 44.22 19.10
C GLU A 141 18.60 43.68 17.69
N TRP A 142 18.17 44.55 16.77
CA TRP A 142 18.03 44.22 15.36
C TRP A 142 19.38 43.80 14.75
N ASP A 143 20.42 44.61 14.93
CA ASP A 143 21.78 44.29 14.45
C ASP A 143 22.31 42.98 15.04
N ASP A 144 22.08 42.74 16.33
CA ASP A 144 22.52 41.52 17.02
C ASP A 144 21.75 40.26 16.54
N MET A 145 20.45 40.38 16.26
CA MET A 145 19.61 39.26 15.86
C MET A 145 19.69 38.93 14.37
N LEU A 146 19.95 39.93 13.53
CA LEU A 146 19.89 39.81 12.07
C LEU A 146 20.76 38.67 11.53
N PRO A 147 22.04 38.49 11.90
CA PRO A 147 22.85 37.37 11.41
C PRO A 147 22.25 35.99 11.71
N HIS A 148 21.57 35.84 12.86
CA HIS A 148 20.92 34.59 13.25
C HIS A 148 19.64 34.33 12.46
N LEU A 149 18.86 35.38 12.17
CA LEU A 149 17.69 35.28 11.29
C LEU A 149 18.13 34.91 9.88
N LEU A 150 19.11 35.65 9.31
CA LEU A 150 19.62 35.41 7.96
C LEU A 150 20.17 34.00 7.78
N HIS A 151 20.86 33.44 8.78
CA HIS A 151 21.32 32.04 8.72
C HIS A 151 20.16 31.04 8.59
N GLY A 152 19.08 31.25 9.35
CA GLY A 152 17.87 30.43 9.25
C GLY A 152 17.19 30.59 7.90
N LEU A 153 16.96 31.82 7.47
CA LEU A 153 16.28 32.16 6.22
C LEU A 153 17.02 31.65 4.98
N ASN A 154 18.36 31.71 4.96
CA ASN A 154 19.15 31.14 3.87
C ASN A 154 18.92 29.63 3.71
N LYS A 155 18.81 28.88 4.82
CA LYS A 155 18.50 27.44 4.76
C LYS A 155 17.09 27.20 4.22
N VAL A 156 16.12 28.01 4.64
CA VAL A 156 14.74 27.93 4.15
C VAL A 156 14.68 28.20 2.65
N ARG A 157 15.25 29.32 2.21
CA ARG A 157 15.31 29.72 0.80
C ARG A 157 16.00 28.65 -0.04
N GLN A 158 17.15 28.13 0.37
CA GLN A 158 17.83 27.06 -0.36
C GLN A 158 16.97 25.80 -0.46
N LYS A 159 16.28 25.42 0.62
CA LYS A 159 15.37 24.28 0.60
C LYS A 159 14.19 24.52 -0.34
N ARG A 160 13.58 25.70 -0.31
CA ARG A 160 12.50 26.10 -1.22
C ARG A 160 12.96 26.04 -2.67
N LEU A 161 14.07 26.69 -3.01
CA LEU A 161 14.64 26.67 -4.37
C LEU A 161 14.96 25.25 -4.84
N ASN A 162 15.51 24.40 -3.96
CA ASN A 162 15.75 22.99 -4.27
C ASN A 162 14.43 22.22 -4.53
N ASN A 163 13.38 22.50 -3.76
CA ASN A 163 12.07 21.88 -3.95
C ASN A 163 11.42 22.36 -5.25
N GLU A 164 11.49 23.65 -5.54
CA GLU A 164 11.01 24.22 -6.80
C GLU A 164 11.78 23.67 -8.00
N ALA A 165 13.10 23.53 -7.92
CA ALA A 165 13.91 22.91 -8.97
C ALA A 165 13.52 21.45 -9.20
N LYS A 166 13.30 20.67 -8.12
CA LYS A 166 12.77 19.29 -8.21
C LYS A 166 11.37 19.26 -8.82
N GLN A 167 10.52 20.21 -8.46
CA GLN A 167 9.17 20.31 -9.00
C GLN A 167 9.22 20.62 -10.51
N ARG A 168 10.04 21.58 -10.94
CA ARG A 168 10.27 21.86 -12.36
C ARG A 168 10.82 20.63 -13.09
N GLN A 169 11.76 19.89 -12.50
CA GLN A 169 12.25 18.63 -13.05
C GLN A 169 11.14 17.58 -13.21
N PHE A 170 10.28 17.45 -12.20
CA PHE A 170 9.11 16.56 -12.25
C PHE A 170 8.11 16.97 -13.33
N ASP A 171 7.85 18.27 -13.49
CA ASP A 171 6.97 18.78 -14.54
C ASP A 171 7.51 18.49 -15.94
N ARG A 172 8.83 18.65 -16.16
CA ARG A 172 9.49 18.26 -17.41
C ARG A 172 9.40 16.75 -17.68
N LEU A 173 9.54 15.92 -16.65
CA LEU A 173 9.36 14.47 -16.76
C LEU A 173 7.93 14.09 -17.12
N ARG A 174 6.94 14.74 -16.50
CA ARG A 174 5.52 14.55 -16.82
C ARG A 174 5.22 14.89 -18.28
N ILE A 175 5.83 15.95 -18.83
CA ILE A 175 5.71 16.29 -20.25
C ILE A 175 6.22 15.15 -21.15
N ILE A 176 7.38 14.57 -20.84
CA ILE A 176 7.92 13.41 -21.58
C ILE A 176 6.95 12.23 -21.48
N ASP A 177 6.46 11.91 -20.28
CA ASP A 177 5.51 10.82 -20.04
C ASP A 177 4.20 11.01 -20.80
N ASP A 178 3.64 12.22 -20.79
CA ASP A 178 2.41 12.54 -21.50
C ASP A 178 2.60 12.46 -23.01
N TRP A 179 3.76 12.90 -23.53
CA TRP A 179 4.11 12.69 -24.93
C TRP A 179 4.22 11.20 -25.30
N LEU A 180 4.90 10.41 -24.47
CA LEU A 180 5.01 8.97 -24.66
C LEU A 180 3.62 8.30 -24.64
N ARG A 181 2.78 8.61 -23.66
CA ARG A 181 1.40 8.08 -23.54
C ARG A 181 0.46 8.51 -24.66
N SER A 182 0.60 9.73 -25.17
CA SER A 182 -0.26 10.28 -26.23
C SER A 182 0.15 9.85 -27.64
N SER A 183 1.34 9.29 -27.82
CA SER A 183 1.81 8.83 -29.12
C SER A 183 1.07 7.55 -29.54
N SER A 184 -0.04 7.68 -30.28
CA SER A 184 -0.88 6.56 -30.76
C SER A 184 -0.10 5.54 -31.61
N ASP A 185 0.88 6.03 -32.38
CA ASP A 185 1.73 5.21 -33.26
C ASP A 185 2.66 4.28 -32.47
N ALA A 186 2.70 4.44 -31.16
CA ALA A 186 3.68 3.85 -30.29
C ALA A 186 3.08 2.71 -29.41
N GLN A 187 1.81 2.35 -29.63
CA GLN A 187 1.17 1.22 -28.95
C GLN A 187 0.84 0.11 -29.95
N VAL A 188 1.41 -1.07 -29.71
CA VAL A 188 1.03 -2.29 -30.42
C VAL A 188 -0.01 -2.98 -29.57
N CYS A 189 -1.24 -3.05 -30.08
CA CYS A 189 -2.29 -3.82 -29.47
C CYS A 189 -2.23 -5.24 -30.01
N ILE A 190 -2.22 -6.22 -29.12
CA ILE A 190 -2.37 -7.63 -29.48
C ILE A 190 -3.74 -8.04 -28.98
N THR A 191 -4.62 -8.40 -29.91
CA THR A 191 -5.97 -8.85 -29.59
C THR A 191 -6.11 -10.31 -29.95
N LEU A 192 -6.53 -11.09 -28.97
CA LEU A 192 -7.07 -12.42 -29.19
C LEU A 192 -8.53 -12.27 -29.62
N LYS A 193 -8.81 -12.65 -30.86
CA LYS A 193 -10.17 -12.73 -31.40
C LYS A 193 -10.65 -14.16 -31.34
N TRP A 194 -11.85 -14.35 -30.83
CA TRP A 194 -12.50 -15.65 -30.90
C TRP A 194 -12.90 -15.95 -32.34
N ALA A 195 -12.80 -17.23 -32.74
CA ALA A 195 -13.40 -17.65 -33.99
C ALA A 195 -14.90 -17.35 -33.89
N ASP A 196 -15.42 -16.50 -34.78
CA ASP A 196 -16.84 -16.23 -34.85
C ASP A 196 -17.52 -17.58 -34.98
N SER A 197 -18.20 -18.01 -33.91
CA SER A 197 -19.07 -19.19 -33.91
C SER A 197 -20.31 -18.86 -34.74
N SER A 198 -20.09 -18.44 -35.98
CA SER A 198 -21.06 -18.37 -37.04
C SER A 198 -21.32 -19.82 -37.46
N ILE A 199 -21.92 -20.58 -36.55
CA ILE A 199 -22.70 -21.74 -36.97
C ILE A 199 -23.75 -21.13 -37.90
N PRO A 200 -23.74 -21.45 -39.21
CA PRO A 200 -24.77 -20.96 -40.11
C PRO A 200 -26.08 -21.49 -39.55
N THR A 201 -26.91 -20.58 -39.03
CA THR A 201 -28.25 -20.88 -38.54
C THR A 201 -29.00 -21.46 -39.73
N THR A 202 -28.98 -22.79 -39.84
CA THR A 202 -29.67 -23.50 -40.91
C THR A 202 -31.14 -23.36 -40.57
N SER A 203 -31.76 -22.37 -41.22
CA SER A 203 -33.16 -22.00 -41.06
C SER A 203 -34.02 -23.18 -41.50
N GLY A 204 -34.49 -23.97 -40.54
CA GLY A 204 -35.29 -25.14 -40.84
C GLY A 204 -35.58 -26.02 -39.64
N SER A 205 -36.30 -25.51 -38.63
CA SER A 205 -37.27 -26.33 -37.89
C SER A 205 -38.13 -25.48 -36.96
N VAL A 206 -39.40 -25.85 -36.89
CA VAL A 206 -40.52 -25.14 -36.27
C VAL A 206 -40.57 -25.42 -34.75
N GLU A 207 -40.64 -24.34 -33.99
CA GLU A 207 -41.25 -24.13 -32.66
C GLU A 207 -41.19 -25.21 -31.56
N ALA A 208 -40.49 -24.87 -30.46
CA ALA A 208 -40.98 -25.07 -29.10
C ALA A 208 -40.43 -23.96 -28.16
N PRO A 209 -41.27 -23.19 -27.45
CA PRO A 209 -40.83 -22.05 -26.64
C PRO A 209 -40.46 -22.48 -25.21
N THR A 210 -39.22 -22.91 -25.00
CA THR A 210 -38.67 -23.04 -23.64
C THR A 210 -37.92 -21.77 -23.25
N ASN A 211 -38.44 -21.10 -22.22
CA ASN A 211 -37.92 -19.88 -21.57
C ASN A 211 -36.54 -20.13 -20.91
N HIS A 212 -35.50 -20.39 -21.68
CA HIS A 212 -34.13 -20.32 -21.21
C HIS A 212 -33.66 -18.87 -21.32
N LYS A 213 -33.64 -18.18 -20.17
CA LYS A 213 -33.07 -16.84 -20.03
C LYS A 213 -31.66 -16.85 -20.62
N ASN A 214 -31.52 -16.13 -21.74
CA ASN A 214 -30.29 -15.89 -22.47
C ASN A 214 -29.13 -15.49 -21.54
N VAL A 215 -28.33 -16.45 -21.10
CA VAL A 215 -27.00 -16.18 -20.54
C VAL A 215 -26.14 -15.78 -21.73
N LYS A 216 -26.15 -14.48 -22.03
CA LYS A 216 -25.37 -13.87 -23.10
C LYS A 216 -23.90 -14.23 -22.85
N LYS A 217 -23.38 -15.21 -23.61
CA LYS A 217 -21.97 -15.61 -23.62
C LYS A 217 -21.16 -14.36 -23.93
N CYS A 218 -20.68 -13.69 -22.89
CA CYS A 218 -19.90 -12.46 -23.04
C CYS A 218 -18.47 -12.89 -23.37
N VAL A 219 -18.32 -13.46 -24.56
CA VAL A 219 -17.03 -13.74 -25.16
C VAL A 219 -16.42 -12.38 -25.43
N ARG A 220 -15.47 -11.97 -24.58
CA ARG A 220 -14.76 -10.71 -24.75
C ARG A 220 -13.44 -11.04 -25.42
N ASP A 221 -13.22 -10.40 -26.57
CA ASP A 221 -11.88 -10.29 -27.14
C ASP A 221 -10.93 -9.77 -26.05
N VAL A 222 -9.77 -10.42 -25.92
CA VAL A 222 -8.74 -10.01 -24.96
C VAL A 222 -7.71 -9.19 -25.70
N THR A 223 -7.67 -7.89 -25.41
CA THR A 223 -6.67 -6.98 -25.96
C THR A 223 -5.66 -6.61 -24.88
N ILE A 224 -4.38 -6.86 -25.17
CA ILE A 224 -3.28 -6.29 -24.40
C ILE A 224 -2.59 -5.19 -25.21
N LYS A 225 -1.97 -4.28 -24.47
CA LYS A 225 -1.21 -3.16 -25.01
C LYS A 225 0.27 -3.42 -24.74
N VAL A 226 1.04 -3.61 -25.80
CA VAL A 226 2.49 -3.68 -25.77
C VAL A 226 3.02 -2.29 -26.08
N SER A 227 3.76 -1.70 -25.13
CA SER A 227 4.43 -0.44 -25.37
C SER A 227 5.53 -0.63 -26.41
N SER A 228 5.57 0.22 -27.44
CA SER A 228 6.71 0.28 -28.36
C SER A 228 7.87 1.11 -27.81
N TYR A 229 7.68 1.73 -26.64
CA TYR A 229 8.61 2.66 -26.03
C TYR A 229 8.86 2.30 -24.55
N PRO A 230 10.07 2.60 -24.05
CA PRO A 230 10.34 2.52 -22.64
C PRO A 230 9.55 3.55 -21.83
N SER A 231 9.36 3.28 -20.53
CA SER A 231 8.94 4.31 -19.57
C SER A 231 9.97 5.43 -19.46
N SER A 232 9.54 6.64 -19.06
CA SER A 232 10.46 7.73 -18.71
C SER A 232 11.51 7.32 -17.68
N GLY A 233 11.13 6.46 -16.74
CA GLY A 233 12.04 5.92 -15.72
C GLY A 233 13.19 5.11 -16.33
N TYR A 234 12.98 4.40 -17.44
CA TYR A 234 14.07 3.77 -18.17
C TYR A 234 14.93 4.79 -18.88
N LEU A 235 14.32 5.79 -19.54
CA LEU A 235 15.06 6.82 -20.27
C LEU A 235 16.07 7.52 -19.37
N LEU A 236 15.64 7.93 -18.19
CA LEU A 236 16.48 8.53 -17.15
C LEU A 236 17.63 7.67 -16.64
N LYS A 237 17.47 6.34 -16.68
CA LYS A 237 18.45 5.38 -16.14
C LYS A 237 19.34 4.78 -17.22
N SER A 238 18.96 4.95 -18.48
CA SER A 238 19.65 4.35 -19.62
C SER A 238 20.99 5.02 -19.92
N GLY A 239 21.35 6.11 -19.23
CA GLY A 239 22.57 6.87 -19.52
C GLY A 239 22.49 7.60 -20.85
N GLN A 240 21.27 7.84 -21.35
CA GLN A 240 21.05 8.59 -22.57
C GLN A 240 21.30 10.07 -22.26
N SER A 241 22.57 10.43 -22.43
CA SER A 241 23.15 11.74 -22.12
C SER A 241 22.33 12.92 -22.63
N TYR A 242 21.60 12.74 -23.72
CA TYR A 242 20.79 13.79 -24.31
C TYR A 242 19.53 14.16 -23.51
N LEU A 243 18.77 13.17 -23.00
CA LEU A 243 17.57 13.46 -22.20
C LEU A 243 17.95 13.91 -20.79
N GLU A 244 19.02 13.34 -20.24
CA GLU A 244 19.61 13.79 -18.99
C GLU A 244 20.02 15.26 -19.11
N ALA A 245 20.76 15.64 -20.17
CA ALA A 245 21.14 17.03 -20.42
C ALA A 245 19.94 17.98 -20.62
N LEU A 246 18.83 17.49 -21.20
CA LEU A 246 17.60 18.28 -21.34
C LEU A 246 16.90 18.51 -20.00
N LEU A 247 16.94 17.52 -19.09
CA LEU A 247 16.25 17.54 -17.81
C LEU A 247 17.05 18.19 -16.69
N ASP A 248 18.38 18.13 -16.76
CA ASP A 248 19.29 18.72 -15.78
C ASP A 248 19.37 20.25 -15.87
N GLN A 249 18.98 20.82 -17.01
CA GLN A 249 18.87 22.27 -17.16
C GLN A 249 17.67 22.78 -16.37
N ASP A 250 17.90 23.70 -15.43
CA ASP A 250 16.83 24.33 -14.67
C ASP A 250 16.11 25.39 -15.52
N ARG A 251 14.99 24.98 -16.10
CA ARG A 251 14.14 25.79 -16.99
C ARG A 251 12.68 25.57 -16.68
N SER A 252 11.83 26.50 -17.08
CA SER A 252 10.38 26.35 -16.90
C SER A 252 9.83 25.17 -17.72
N ALA A 253 8.62 24.72 -17.38
CA ALA A 253 7.94 23.66 -18.11
C ALA A 253 7.62 24.11 -19.56
N GLU A 254 7.30 25.39 -19.75
CA GLU A 254 6.98 26.00 -21.04
C GLU A 254 8.20 26.06 -21.97
N GLU A 255 9.34 26.53 -21.44
CA GLU A 255 10.60 26.57 -22.18
C GLU A 255 11.05 25.16 -22.59
N PHE A 256 10.93 24.21 -21.66
CA PHE A 256 11.22 22.81 -21.93
C PHE A 256 10.32 22.23 -23.01
N GLU A 257 9.00 22.42 -22.93
CA GLU A 257 8.06 21.90 -23.92
C GLU A 257 8.33 22.43 -25.33
N LEU A 258 8.68 23.71 -25.46
CA LEU A 258 9.03 24.32 -26.74
C LEU A 258 10.27 23.66 -27.37
N GLU A 259 11.34 23.52 -26.59
CA GLU A 259 12.57 22.87 -27.05
C GLU A 259 12.34 21.38 -27.33
N PHE A 260 11.66 20.69 -26.41
CA PHE A 260 11.36 19.27 -26.50
C PHE A 260 10.56 18.95 -27.76
N ARG A 261 9.58 19.79 -28.11
CA ARG A 261 8.77 19.64 -29.32
C ARG A 261 9.60 19.56 -30.60
N GLY A 262 10.61 20.42 -30.75
CA GLY A 262 11.52 20.40 -31.89
C GLY A 262 12.36 19.12 -31.98
N LYS A 263 12.51 18.41 -30.87
CA LYS A 263 13.37 17.22 -30.72
C LYS A 263 12.59 15.90 -30.75
N ARG A 264 11.25 15.95 -30.70
CA ARG A 264 10.38 14.76 -30.62
C ARG A 264 10.58 13.79 -31.80
N THR A 265 10.81 14.27 -33.01
CA THR A 265 10.99 13.41 -34.20
C THR A 265 12.31 12.65 -34.17
N ASP A 266 13.38 13.31 -33.73
CA ASP A 266 14.71 12.68 -33.64
C ASP A 266 14.78 11.72 -32.48
N LEU A 267 14.23 12.11 -31.32
CA LEU A 267 13.99 11.19 -30.20
C LEU A 267 13.16 10.01 -30.67
N ARG A 268 12.12 10.27 -31.50
CA ARG A 268 11.33 9.20 -32.11
C ARG A 268 12.17 8.22 -32.92
N LYS A 269 13.03 8.72 -33.79
CA LYS A 269 13.86 7.85 -34.61
C LYS A 269 14.90 7.08 -33.80
N GLN A 270 15.59 7.76 -32.87
CA GLN A 270 16.71 7.20 -32.12
C GLN A 270 16.26 6.17 -31.08
N MET A 271 15.18 6.45 -30.34
CA MET A 271 14.77 5.60 -29.22
C MET A 271 13.86 4.45 -29.66
N PHE A 272 13.07 4.65 -30.72
CA PHE A 272 11.93 3.79 -31.01
C PHE A 272 12.27 2.68 -31.99
N MET A 273 13.31 2.85 -32.83
CA MET A 273 13.65 1.89 -33.89
C MET A 273 14.35 0.62 -33.42
N GLY A 274 14.49 0.39 -32.11
CA GLY A 274 15.17 -0.82 -31.63
C GLY A 274 14.86 -1.21 -30.20
N TRP A 275 14.33 -0.31 -29.36
CA TRP A 275 14.14 -0.62 -27.94
C TRP A 275 13.31 -1.89 -27.72
N ARG A 276 12.10 -1.96 -28.29
CA ARG A 276 11.23 -3.13 -28.10
C ARG A 276 11.82 -4.41 -28.71
N PRO A 277 12.25 -4.45 -29.99
CA PRO A 277 12.90 -5.65 -30.53
C PRO A 277 14.13 -6.08 -29.73
N ASN A 278 14.95 -5.15 -29.24
CA ASN A 278 16.11 -5.46 -28.41
C ASN A 278 15.71 -6.00 -27.04
N LEU A 279 14.65 -5.45 -26.42
CA LEU A 279 14.08 -5.98 -25.19
C LEU A 279 13.55 -7.40 -25.42
N GLU A 280 12.71 -7.60 -26.44
CA GLU A 280 12.14 -8.90 -26.79
C GLU A 280 13.26 -9.94 -27.03
N ALA A 281 14.26 -9.61 -27.84
CA ALA A 281 15.41 -10.47 -28.10
C ALA A 281 16.22 -10.78 -26.82
N ALA A 282 16.43 -9.77 -25.95
CA ALA A 282 17.12 -9.95 -24.68
C ALA A 282 16.34 -10.85 -23.71
N LEU A 283 15.01 -10.78 -23.72
CA LEU A 283 14.16 -11.68 -22.93
C LEU A 283 14.14 -13.09 -23.51
N VAL A 284 14.05 -13.24 -24.83
CA VAL A 284 14.10 -14.55 -25.51
C VAL A 284 15.43 -15.26 -25.27
N LYS A 285 16.54 -14.53 -25.24
CA LYS A 285 17.86 -15.09 -24.88
C LYS A 285 17.90 -15.72 -23.48
N ARG A 286 16.96 -15.38 -22.59
CA ARG A 286 16.83 -15.96 -21.24
C ARG A 286 15.90 -17.17 -21.19
N LEU A 287 15.20 -17.47 -22.28
CA LEU A 287 14.29 -18.62 -22.37
C LEU A 287 15.07 -19.89 -22.72
N PRO A 288 14.51 -21.09 -22.44
CA PRO A 288 15.08 -22.35 -22.93
C PRO A 288 15.23 -22.37 -24.46
N GLU A 289 16.36 -22.88 -24.97
CA GLU A 289 16.70 -22.84 -26.40
C GLU A 289 15.63 -23.48 -27.30
N ASN A 290 15.03 -24.58 -26.84
CA ASN A 290 14.05 -25.38 -27.58
C ASN A 290 12.60 -24.95 -27.34
N LEU A 291 12.36 -23.75 -26.83
CA LEU A 291 11.01 -23.26 -26.61
C LEU A 291 10.33 -22.95 -27.96
N ALA A 292 9.29 -23.74 -28.30
CA ALA A 292 8.44 -23.47 -29.46
C ALA A 292 7.68 -22.14 -29.27
N PRO A 293 7.34 -21.39 -30.32
CA PRO A 293 6.53 -20.18 -30.21
C PRO A 293 5.06 -20.51 -29.86
N ALA A 294 4.33 -19.56 -29.25
CA ALA A 294 2.89 -19.73 -29.02
C ALA A 294 2.12 -19.90 -30.35
N ASN A 295 1.04 -20.69 -30.30
CA ASN A 295 0.10 -20.83 -31.41
C ASN A 295 -0.68 -19.53 -31.62
N ILE A 296 -0.63 -19.01 -32.85
CA ILE A 296 -1.37 -17.78 -33.24
C ILE A 296 -2.79 -18.14 -33.66
N GLU A 297 -2.96 -19.34 -34.23
CA GLU A 297 -4.22 -19.83 -34.77
C GLU A 297 -4.56 -21.14 -34.07
N SER A 298 -5.81 -21.23 -33.62
CA SER A 298 -6.43 -22.48 -33.19
C SER A 298 -7.86 -22.53 -33.73
N PRO A 299 -8.55 -23.67 -33.61
CA PRO A 299 -9.96 -23.76 -33.96
C PRO A 299 -10.85 -22.74 -33.24
N ASP A 300 -10.46 -22.33 -32.02
CA ASP A 300 -11.27 -21.49 -31.14
C ASP A 300 -10.90 -20.01 -31.20
N PHE A 301 -9.67 -19.67 -31.59
CA PHE A 301 -9.15 -18.29 -31.53
C PHE A 301 -8.12 -17.98 -32.61
N SER A 302 -8.00 -16.68 -32.91
CA SER A 302 -6.92 -16.11 -33.71
C SER A 302 -6.31 -14.91 -32.99
N LEU A 303 -4.98 -14.94 -32.81
CA LEU A 303 -4.23 -13.86 -32.19
C LEU A 303 -3.77 -12.88 -33.27
N ARG A 304 -4.13 -11.61 -33.15
CA ARG A 304 -3.81 -10.57 -34.16
C ARG A 304 -3.15 -9.37 -33.51
N ALA A 305 -2.02 -8.93 -34.07
CA ALA A 305 -1.43 -7.63 -33.71
C ALA A 305 -1.98 -6.52 -34.62
N HIS A 306 -2.11 -5.33 -34.06
CA HIS A 306 -2.47 -4.10 -34.76
C HIS A 306 -1.70 -2.96 -34.09
N VAL A 307 -1.12 -2.09 -34.90
CA VAL A 307 -0.48 -0.85 -34.43
C VAL A 307 -1.50 0.27 -34.50
N GLY A 308 -1.58 1.08 -33.44
CA GLY A 308 -2.54 2.16 -33.35
C GLY A 308 -2.35 3.21 -34.45
N SER A 309 -3.41 3.44 -35.24
CA SER A 309 -3.87 4.72 -35.82
C SER A 309 -4.60 4.48 -37.14
N LYS A 310 -5.95 4.60 -37.10
CA LYS A 310 -6.94 4.90 -38.17
C LYS A 310 -6.92 4.15 -39.52
N ASN A 311 -5.85 3.46 -39.88
CA ASN A 311 -5.77 2.56 -41.01
C ASN A 311 -5.53 1.16 -40.46
N PRO A 312 -6.55 0.29 -40.42
CA PRO A 312 -6.39 -1.13 -40.11
C PRO A 312 -5.68 -1.86 -41.26
N ASN A 313 -4.77 -1.20 -42.00
CA ASN A 313 -3.84 -1.87 -42.89
C ASN A 313 -2.94 -2.71 -41.99
N ILE A 314 -3.45 -3.92 -41.77
CA ILE A 314 -2.88 -5.09 -41.16
C ILE A 314 -1.37 -4.99 -41.40
N LEU A 315 -0.61 -4.64 -40.36
CA LEU A 315 0.75 -5.11 -40.31
C LEU A 315 0.61 -6.61 -40.46
N ASP A 316 1.07 -7.08 -41.62
CA ASP A 316 1.17 -8.47 -42.05
C ASP A 316 1.06 -9.38 -40.82
N ASN A 317 0.01 -10.21 -40.73
CA ASN A 317 -0.54 -10.91 -39.54
C ASN A 317 0.47 -11.73 -38.68
N ARG A 318 1.77 -11.56 -38.88
CA ARG A 318 2.89 -12.27 -38.29
C ARG A 318 3.44 -11.47 -37.12
N LEU A 319 2.98 -11.83 -35.93
CA LEU A 319 3.75 -11.59 -34.70
C LEU A 319 5.18 -12.12 -34.92
N SER A 320 6.20 -11.36 -34.50
CA SER A 320 7.58 -11.81 -34.56
C SER A 320 7.74 -13.13 -33.80
N LEU A 321 8.70 -13.98 -34.22
CA LEU A 321 8.94 -15.26 -33.55
C LEU A 321 9.25 -15.06 -32.06
N ASP A 322 10.04 -14.03 -31.75
CA ASP A 322 10.42 -13.67 -30.38
C ASP A 322 9.20 -13.28 -29.54
N LEU A 323 8.33 -12.40 -30.07
CA LEU A 323 7.10 -12.02 -29.39
C LEU A 323 6.20 -13.23 -29.15
N ARG A 324 6.05 -14.14 -30.12
CA ARG A 324 5.25 -15.36 -29.92
C ARG A 324 5.83 -16.27 -28.83
N LYS A 325 7.15 -16.38 -28.70
CA LYS A 325 7.79 -17.11 -27.61
C LYS A 325 7.47 -16.45 -26.26
N LEU A 326 7.55 -15.12 -26.19
CA LEU A 326 7.26 -14.36 -24.98
C LEU A 326 5.78 -14.40 -24.56
N LEU A 327 4.86 -14.59 -25.50
CA LEU A 327 3.42 -14.69 -25.25
C LEU A 327 2.96 -16.08 -24.78
N ARG A 328 3.85 -17.06 -24.63
CA ARG A 328 3.49 -18.41 -24.16
C ARG A 328 2.93 -18.40 -22.75
N ALA A 329 1.92 -19.22 -22.51
CA ALA A 329 1.27 -19.38 -21.21
C ALA A 329 2.17 -19.96 -20.12
N ASP A 330 3.25 -20.65 -20.52
CA ASP A 330 4.29 -21.20 -19.65
C ASP A 330 5.60 -20.39 -19.65
N VAL A 331 5.61 -19.17 -20.20
CA VAL A 331 6.75 -18.26 -20.10
C VAL A 331 6.44 -17.19 -19.06
N ARG A 332 7.07 -17.30 -17.90
CA ARG A 332 6.94 -16.33 -16.80
C ARG A 332 8.30 -15.77 -16.41
N PHE A 333 8.30 -14.51 -15.97
CA PHE A 333 9.50 -13.82 -15.50
C PHE A 333 9.30 -13.30 -14.08
N MET A 334 10.35 -13.35 -13.27
CA MET A 334 10.37 -12.65 -11.99
C MET A 334 10.69 -11.18 -12.21
N CYS A 335 9.72 -10.30 -11.96
CA CYS A 335 9.88 -8.85 -11.96
C CYS A 335 9.48 -8.29 -10.59
N HIS A 336 10.37 -7.55 -9.93
CA HIS A 336 10.13 -6.97 -8.60
C HIS A 336 9.58 -7.96 -7.54
N GLY A 337 10.05 -9.22 -7.60
CA GLY A 337 9.62 -10.28 -6.68
C GLY A 337 8.26 -10.92 -7.02
N ARG A 338 7.67 -10.62 -8.17
CA ARG A 338 6.42 -11.21 -8.66
C ARG A 338 6.62 -11.88 -10.02
N ALA A 339 5.98 -13.02 -10.24
CA ALA A 339 6.00 -13.70 -11.52
C ALA A 339 4.98 -13.06 -12.49
N VAL A 340 5.46 -12.49 -13.59
CA VAL A 340 4.66 -11.74 -14.58
C VAL A 340 4.78 -12.34 -15.98
N TYR A 341 3.80 -12.04 -16.83
CA TYR A 341 3.81 -12.36 -18.26
C TYR A 341 4.22 -11.13 -19.07
N TYR A 342 4.92 -11.31 -20.20
CA TYR A 342 5.19 -10.20 -21.10
C TYR A 342 3.88 -9.69 -21.74
N PRO A 343 3.60 -8.37 -21.81
CA PRO A 343 4.50 -7.23 -21.55
C PRO A 343 4.42 -6.64 -20.14
N GLU A 344 3.68 -7.26 -19.21
CA GLU A 344 3.43 -6.72 -17.87
C GLU A 344 4.72 -6.53 -17.07
N GLY A 345 4.94 -5.32 -16.55
CA GLY A 345 6.11 -4.98 -15.72
C GLY A 345 7.43 -4.82 -16.48
N PHE A 346 7.40 -4.76 -17.82
CA PHE A 346 8.59 -4.56 -18.66
C PHE A 346 8.74 -3.15 -19.22
N ASP A 347 7.77 -2.27 -18.99
CA ASP A 347 7.84 -0.84 -19.33
C ASP A 347 8.93 -0.11 -18.51
N THR A 348 9.21 -0.55 -17.29
CA THR A 348 10.29 -0.06 -16.44
C THR A 348 11.58 -0.87 -16.52
N TRP A 349 11.70 -1.79 -17.49
CA TRP A 349 12.88 -2.65 -17.62
C TRP A 349 14.13 -1.80 -17.74
N THR A 350 15.06 -1.91 -16.80
CA THR A 350 16.35 -1.21 -16.84
C THR A 350 17.47 -2.23 -16.91
N ALA A 351 18.48 -1.99 -17.74
CA ALA A 351 19.58 -2.92 -17.95
C ALA A 351 20.34 -3.26 -16.64
N ASN A 352 20.32 -2.38 -15.63
CA ASN A 352 21.34 -2.39 -14.58
C ASN A 352 20.91 -2.72 -13.14
N LYS A 353 19.62 -2.79 -12.74
CA LYS A 353 19.29 -2.97 -11.29
C LYS A 353 18.15 -3.91 -10.92
N SER A 354 17.37 -4.41 -11.87
CA SER A 354 16.35 -5.43 -11.60
C SER A 354 16.10 -6.23 -12.87
N SER A 355 17.10 -6.99 -13.30
CA SER A 355 16.98 -7.83 -14.50
C SER A 355 15.85 -8.83 -14.27
N SER A 356 14.75 -8.69 -15.03
CA SER A 356 13.67 -9.68 -14.98
C SER A 356 14.24 -11.05 -15.36
N THR A 357 14.30 -11.99 -14.43
CA THR A 357 14.85 -13.32 -14.72
C THR A 357 13.73 -14.24 -15.17
N PHE A 358 14.01 -15.14 -16.11
CA PHE A 358 13.09 -16.23 -16.40
C PHE A 358 12.83 -17.01 -15.11
N ASP A 359 11.56 -17.34 -14.83
CA ASP A 359 11.16 -18.10 -13.65
C ASP A 359 10.96 -19.58 -14.02
N PRO A 360 11.97 -20.44 -13.84
CA PRO A 360 11.87 -21.83 -14.25
C PRO A 360 10.82 -22.61 -13.45
N VAL A 361 10.55 -22.24 -12.19
CA VAL A 361 9.62 -22.98 -11.33
C VAL A 361 8.19 -22.69 -11.75
N SER A 362 7.82 -21.40 -11.85
CA SER A 362 6.48 -21.01 -12.30
C SER A 362 6.22 -21.45 -13.74
N SER A 363 7.23 -21.40 -14.59
CA SER A 363 7.15 -21.87 -15.99
C SER A 363 6.95 -23.39 -16.07
N ALA A 364 7.65 -24.18 -15.25
CA ALA A 364 7.47 -25.64 -15.20
C ALA A 364 6.06 -26.04 -14.73
N ILE A 365 5.53 -25.35 -13.72
CA ILE A 365 4.15 -25.56 -13.23
C ILE A 365 3.15 -25.22 -14.34
N ALA A 366 3.25 -24.03 -14.94
CA ALA A 366 2.38 -23.61 -16.03
C ALA A 366 2.40 -24.62 -17.20
N LYS A 367 3.60 -25.07 -17.60
CA LYS A 367 3.76 -26.09 -18.65
C LYS A 367 3.08 -27.41 -18.29
N ALA A 368 3.20 -27.87 -17.04
CA ALA A 368 2.55 -29.09 -16.58
C ALA A 368 1.02 -28.96 -16.58
N LEU A 369 0.48 -27.79 -16.26
CA LEU A 369 -0.96 -27.51 -16.30
C LEU A 369 -1.52 -27.46 -17.74
N LEU A 370 -0.74 -26.98 -18.70
CA LEU A 370 -1.15 -26.95 -20.12
C LEU A 370 -1.30 -28.34 -20.75
N GLY A 371 -0.58 -29.35 -20.25
CA GLY A 371 -0.58 -30.71 -20.77
C GLY A 371 -1.97 -31.37 -20.72
N PRO A 372 -2.60 -31.52 -19.54
CA PRO A 372 -3.96 -32.07 -19.40
C PRO A 372 -5.03 -31.30 -20.17
N LEU A 373 -4.81 -30.00 -20.41
CA LEU A 373 -5.70 -29.16 -21.21
C LEU A 373 -5.52 -29.33 -22.73
N GLN A 374 -4.56 -30.16 -23.15
CA GLN A 374 -4.19 -30.39 -24.55
C GLN A 374 -3.80 -29.10 -25.28
N ARG A 375 -3.19 -28.16 -24.55
CA ARG A 375 -2.84 -26.81 -25.01
C ARG A 375 -1.35 -26.49 -24.74
N PRO A 376 -0.38 -27.34 -25.12
CA PRO A 376 1.02 -27.22 -24.71
C PRO A 376 1.74 -25.96 -25.20
N ASP A 377 1.23 -25.33 -26.27
CA ASP A 377 1.79 -24.11 -26.87
C ASP A 377 0.78 -22.95 -26.87
N ALA A 378 -0.17 -22.98 -25.94
CA ALA A 378 -1.15 -21.90 -25.78
C ALA A 378 -0.47 -20.56 -25.42
N SER A 379 -1.09 -19.47 -25.87
CA SER A 379 -0.70 -18.14 -25.41
C SER A 379 -1.29 -17.85 -24.03
N TYR A 380 -0.63 -17.04 -23.20
CA TYR A 380 -1.23 -16.67 -21.92
C TYR A 380 -2.51 -15.84 -22.10
N LEU A 381 -2.65 -15.15 -23.25
CA LEU A 381 -3.84 -14.39 -23.62
C LEU A 381 -5.04 -15.29 -23.90
N GLU A 382 -4.82 -16.40 -24.59
CA GLU A 382 -5.80 -17.47 -24.75
C GLU A 382 -6.24 -17.99 -23.38
N MET A 383 -5.29 -18.31 -22.51
CA MET A 383 -5.60 -18.80 -21.16
C MET A 383 -6.32 -17.75 -20.31
N GLN A 384 -6.01 -16.47 -20.50
CA GLN A 384 -6.70 -15.36 -19.83
C GLN A 384 -8.12 -15.16 -20.36
N ALA A 385 -8.35 -15.37 -21.66
CA ALA A 385 -9.67 -15.27 -22.28
C ALA A 385 -10.66 -16.33 -21.77
N LEU A 386 -10.14 -17.47 -21.32
CA LEU A 386 -10.93 -18.50 -20.62
C LEU A 386 -11.43 -18.04 -19.25
N GLY A 387 -10.91 -16.93 -18.70
CA GLY A 387 -11.39 -16.32 -17.46
C GLY A 387 -11.23 -17.23 -16.24
N ALA A 388 -12.17 -17.13 -15.30
CA ALA A 388 -12.18 -17.93 -14.07
C ALA A 388 -12.81 -19.32 -14.30
N SER A 389 -12.22 -20.10 -15.21
CA SER A 389 -12.76 -21.42 -15.63
C SER A 389 -11.84 -22.59 -15.25
N PHE A 390 -10.73 -22.31 -14.56
CA PHE A 390 -9.75 -23.30 -14.16
C PHE A 390 -10.07 -23.80 -12.75
N VAL A 391 -10.20 -25.10 -12.58
CA VAL A 391 -10.38 -25.74 -11.27
C VAL A 391 -9.19 -26.65 -11.01
N CYS A 392 -8.56 -26.53 -9.84
CA CYS A 392 -7.51 -27.46 -9.43
C CYS A 392 -8.13 -28.84 -9.19
N GLY A 393 -7.69 -29.87 -9.91
CA GLY A 393 -8.16 -31.25 -9.69
C GLY A 393 -7.44 -31.98 -8.56
N ARG A 394 -6.48 -31.32 -7.90
CA ARG A 394 -5.71 -31.86 -6.76
C ARG A 394 -6.23 -31.39 -5.40
N CYS A 395 -6.95 -30.28 -5.35
CA CYS A 395 -7.53 -29.79 -4.10
C CYS A 395 -8.60 -30.77 -3.60
N SER A 396 -8.59 -31.02 -2.29
CA SER A 396 -9.59 -31.85 -1.62
C SER A 396 -10.89 -31.09 -1.30
N TRP A 397 -10.97 -29.80 -1.63
CA TRP A 397 -12.02 -28.85 -1.21
C TRP A 397 -13.07 -28.70 -2.31
N GLU A 398 -14.09 -27.87 -2.05
CA GLU A 398 -15.01 -27.46 -3.10
C GLU A 398 -14.27 -26.84 -4.30
N PRO A 399 -14.78 -27.05 -5.53
CA PRO A 399 -14.19 -26.48 -6.74
C PRO A 399 -14.01 -24.96 -6.62
N THR A 400 -12.76 -24.52 -6.44
CA THR A 400 -12.42 -23.11 -6.51
C THR A 400 -12.10 -22.77 -7.96
N TYR A 401 -12.75 -21.72 -8.46
CA TYR A 401 -12.57 -21.24 -9.82
C TYR A 401 -11.46 -20.20 -9.85
N HIS A 402 -10.42 -20.50 -10.60
CA HIS A 402 -9.23 -19.69 -10.74
C HIS A 402 -9.18 -19.08 -12.15
N THR A 403 -8.61 -17.89 -12.28
CA THR A 403 -8.07 -17.44 -13.57
C THR A 403 -6.79 -18.22 -13.90
N TRP A 404 -6.28 -18.08 -15.13
CA TRP A 404 -4.99 -18.69 -15.49
C TRP A 404 -3.85 -18.26 -14.56
N HIS A 405 -3.79 -16.98 -14.20
CA HIS A 405 -2.80 -16.49 -13.24
C HIS A 405 -2.98 -17.15 -11.87
N ASP A 406 -4.21 -17.16 -11.36
CA ASP A 406 -4.51 -17.67 -10.02
C ASP A 406 -4.25 -19.17 -9.90
N ILE A 407 -4.49 -19.97 -10.94
CA ILE A 407 -4.24 -21.42 -10.87
C ILE A 407 -2.74 -21.73 -10.85
N VAL A 408 -1.91 -20.95 -11.55
CA VAL A 408 -0.45 -21.12 -11.47
C VAL A 408 0.07 -20.66 -10.10
N GLU A 409 -0.41 -19.52 -9.58
CA GLU A 409 -0.08 -19.03 -8.23
C GLU A 409 -0.54 -19.98 -7.11
N HIS A 410 -1.68 -20.64 -7.30
CA HIS A 410 -2.17 -21.69 -6.40
C HIS A 410 -1.13 -22.81 -6.25
N TYR A 411 -0.66 -23.39 -7.36
CA TYR A 411 0.36 -24.45 -7.33
C TYR A 411 1.70 -23.99 -6.76
N LEU A 412 2.11 -22.75 -7.03
CA LEU A 412 3.32 -22.17 -6.43
C LEU A 412 3.19 -22.04 -4.90
N SER A 413 2.02 -21.60 -4.45
CA SER A 413 1.69 -21.46 -3.03
C SER A 413 1.68 -22.82 -2.34
N GLU A 414 1.06 -23.83 -2.94
CA GLU A 414 1.04 -25.22 -2.45
C GLU A 414 2.44 -25.83 -2.39
N TYR A 415 3.29 -25.58 -3.38
CA TYR A 415 4.68 -26.04 -3.37
C TYR A 415 5.51 -25.38 -2.27
N ALA A 416 5.40 -24.04 -2.13
CA ALA A 416 6.09 -23.30 -1.08
C ALA A 416 5.59 -23.71 0.32
N TRP A 417 4.30 -23.98 0.43
CA TRP A 417 3.65 -24.50 1.63
C TRP A 417 4.20 -25.88 1.99
N TRP A 418 4.24 -26.80 1.04
CA TRP A 418 4.73 -28.16 1.26
C TRP A 418 6.20 -28.17 1.69
N LYS A 419 7.05 -27.35 1.04
CA LYS A 419 8.45 -27.18 1.48
C LYS A 419 8.58 -26.72 2.93
N LYS A 420 7.76 -25.74 3.34
CA LYS A 420 7.75 -25.26 4.72
C LYS A 420 7.28 -26.35 5.68
N ALA A 421 6.25 -27.10 5.33
CA ALA A 421 5.73 -28.22 6.12
C ALA A 421 6.79 -29.32 6.30
N CYS A 422 7.46 -29.76 5.21
CA CYS A 422 8.54 -30.73 5.27
C CYS A 422 9.70 -30.26 6.15
N THR A 423 10.10 -28.99 6.05
CA THR A 423 11.17 -28.41 6.89
C THR A 423 10.81 -28.47 8.37
N ARG A 424 9.55 -28.18 8.73
CA ARG A 424 9.07 -28.24 10.12
C ARG A 424 8.92 -29.67 10.61
N ASN A 425 8.43 -30.57 9.76
CA ASN A 425 8.31 -31.99 10.06
C ASN A 425 9.67 -32.64 10.33
N ALA A 426 10.70 -32.31 9.56
CA ALA A 426 12.06 -32.80 9.79
C ALA A 426 12.61 -32.36 11.16
N ARG A 427 12.28 -31.14 11.61
CA ARG A 427 12.65 -30.66 12.96
C ARG A 427 11.86 -31.37 14.06
N PHE A 428 10.58 -31.63 13.81
CA PHE A 428 9.71 -32.34 14.75
C PHE A 428 10.16 -33.81 14.92
N SER A 429 10.56 -34.46 13.83
CA SER A 429 10.98 -35.87 13.81
C SER A 429 12.25 -36.15 14.62
N GLN A 430 13.07 -35.14 14.93
CA GLN A 430 14.20 -35.27 15.86
C GLN A 430 13.75 -35.66 17.28
N GLY A 431 12.48 -35.47 17.62
CA GLY A 431 11.86 -35.90 18.89
C GLY A 431 11.29 -37.32 18.89
N GLY A 432 11.42 -38.09 17.80
CA GLY A 432 11.00 -39.49 17.72
C GLY A 432 9.59 -39.75 17.13
N GLU A 433 8.86 -38.72 16.70
CA GLU A 433 7.59 -38.86 15.98
C GLU A 433 7.72 -38.31 14.56
N GLU A 434 7.64 -39.18 13.54
CA GLU A 434 7.60 -38.77 12.12
C GLU A 434 6.16 -38.69 11.63
N ILE A 435 5.76 -37.55 11.06
CA ILE A 435 4.44 -37.38 10.43
C ILE A 435 4.61 -37.55 8.92
N THR A 436 3.83 -38.43 8.29
CA THR A 436 3.82 -38.55 6.84
C THR A 436 3.21 -37.30 6.19
N LEU A 437 3.88 -36.77 5.17
CA LEU A 437 3.44 -35.63 4.38
C LEU A 437 3.62 -35.91 2.88
N VAL A 438 2.51 -36.14 2.19
CA VAL A 438 2.47 -36.36 0.73
C VAL A 438 2.17 -35.04 0.03
N PHE A 439 2.95 -34.71 -1.02
CA PHE A 439 2.67 -33.56 -1.87
C PHE A 439 1.56 -33.89 -2.88
N THR A 440 0.31 -33.53 -2.57
CA THR A 440 -0.84 -33.81 -3.44
C THR A 440 -0.85 -32.99 -4.73
N HIS A 441 -0.14 -31.86 -4.76
CA HIS A 441 0.00 -30.96 -5.90
C HIS A 441 1.29 -31.22 -6.71
N ASP A 442 1.89 -32.40 -6.61
CA ASP A 442 3.06 -32.77 -7.40
C ASP A 442 2.73 -32.82 -8.90
N ILE A 443 3.33 -31.90 -9.66
CA ILE A 443 3.15 -31.76 -11.10
C ILE A 443 3.75 -32.92 -11.90
N HIS A 444 4.65 -33.72 -11.31
CA HIS A 444 5.28 -34.87 -11.96
C HIS A 444 4.51 -36.17 -11.72
N LYS A 445 3.59 -36.19 -10.75
CA LYS A 445 2.80 -37.37 -10.43
C LYS A 445 1.64 -37.51 -11.41
N ILE A 446 1.70 -38.52 -12.28
CA ILE A 446 0.58 -38.87 -13.16
C ILE A 446 -0.47 -39.60 -12.33
N ASP A 447 -1.68 -39.05 -12.29
CA ASP A 447 -2.84 -39.65 -11.64
C ASP A 447 -4.07 -39.28 -12.44
N HIS A 448 -4.60 -40.27 -13.17
CA HIS A 448 -5.73 -40.09 -14.07
C HIS A 448 -7.04 -39.83 -13.33
N THR A 449 -7.12 -40.16 -12.04
CA THR A 449 -8.32 -39.92 -11.23
C THR A 449 -8.41 -38.47 -10.74
N LYS A 450 -7.26 -37.78 -10.70
CA LYS A 450 -7.12 -36.40 -10.24
C LYS A 450 -6.24 -35.63 -11.19
N PRO A 451 -6.78 -35.13 -12.32
CA PRO A 451 -6.02 -34.28 -13.21
C PRO A 451 -5.48 -33.05 -12.47
N LEU A 452 -4.39 -32.46 -12.97
CA LEU A 452 -3.85 -31.25 -12.35
C LEU A 452 -4.85 -30.09 -12.42
N VAL A 453 -5.45 -29.91 -13.59
CA VAL A 453 -6.41 -28.84 -13.84
C VAL A 453 -7.56 -29.36 -14.69
N ASN A 454 -8.76 -28.91 -14.35
CA ASN A 454 -9.97 -29.10 -15.13
C ASN A 454 -10.39 -27.76 -15.71
N LEU A 455 -10.84 -27.77 -16.97
CA LEU A 455 -11.47 -26.61 -17.61
C LEU A 455 -12.98 -26.80 -17.59
N VAL A 456 -13.69 -25.91 -16.91
CA VAL A 456 -15.14 -25.98 -16.78
C VAL A 456 -15.77 -25.01 -17.80
N THR A 457 -16.44 -25.54 -18.81
CA THR A 457 -16.87 -24.78 -20.01
C THR A 457 -18.14 -23.95 -19.82
N GLU A 458 -18.91 -24.18 -18.76
CA GLU A 458 -20.07 -23.37 -18.44
C GLU A 458 -20.34 -23.39 -16.95
N ARG A 459 -21.00 -22.33 -16.45
CA ARG A 459 -21.50 -22.24 -15.06
C ARG A 459 -22.52 -23.37 -14.84
N GLU A 460 -22.06 -24.60 -14.65
CA GLU A 460 -22.72 -25.53 -13.75
C GLU A 460 -22.97 -24.71 -12.50
N SER A 461 -24.25 -24.36 -12.30
CA SER A 461 -24.71 -23.30 -11.42
C SER A 461 -23.88 -23.35 -10.16
N ARG A 462 -23.01 -22.34 -9.94
CA ARG A 462 -22.21 -22.22 -8.72
C ARG A 462 -23.16 -22.61 -7.60
N PRO A 463 -22.94 -23.75 -6.91
CA PRO A 463 -23.84 -24.10 -5.83
C PRO A 463 -23.84 -22.87 -4.94
N ASN A 464 -25.01 -22.26 -4.75
CA ASN A 464 -25.18 -21.18 -3.79
C ASN A 464 -24.90 -21.84 -2.45
N THR A 465 -23.62 -21.92 -2.06
CA THR A 465 -23.21 -22.66 -0.88
C THR A 465 -23.84 -21.96 0.32
N PRO A 466 -24.82 -22.61 0.99
CA PRO A 466 -25.45 -22.02 2.15
C PRO A 466 -24.46 -22.05 3.31
N ARG A 467 -24.40 -20.92 4.03
CA ARG A 467 -24.16 -20.80 5.49
C ARG A 467 -23.04 -21.66 6.09
N ARG A 468 -21.91 -21.01 6.40
CA ARG A 468 -20.82 -21.39 7.34
C ARG A 468 -20.99 -22.78 7.99
N ALA A 469 -20.52 -23.82 7.31
CA ALA A 469 -20.36 -25.13 7.92
C ALA A 469 -19.31 -25.07 9.05
N SER A 470 -19.43 -25.98 10.03
CA SER A 470 -18.41 -26.18 11.06
C SER A 470 -17.08 -26.55 10.40
N THR A 471 -16.01 -25.82 10.73
CA THR A 471 -14.67 -26.12 10.25
C THR A 471 -13.99 -27.12 11.18
N SER A 472 -13.27 -28.07 10.61
CA SER A 472 -12.44 -29.05 11.30
C SER A 472 -10.97 -28.78 11.03
N ASN A 473 -10.12 -28.93 12.04
CA ASN A 473 -8.68 -28.65 11.98
C ASN A 473 -7.87 -29.94 12.04
N CYS A 474 -6.87 -30.06 11.17
CA CYS A 474 -5.97 -31.22 11.14
C CYS A 474 -4.97 -31.13 12.31
N LYS A 475 -5.00 -32.11 13.22
CA LYS A 475 -4.07 -32.16 14.36
C LYS A 475 -2.65 -32.50 13.92
N LEU A 476 -2.48 -33.31 12.88
CA LEU A 476 -1.16 -33.69 12.36
C LEU A 476 -0.43 -32.47 11.76
N CYS A 477 -1.12 -31.67 10.95
CA CYS A 477 -0.61 -30.38 10.50
C CYS A 477 -0.28 -29.45 11.68
N SER A 478 -1.17 -29.38 12.68
CA SER A 478 -0.99 -28.49 13.84
C SER A 478 0.25 -28.83 14.66
N ARG A 479 0.60 -30.13 14.80
CA ARG A 479 1.82 -30.58 15.50
C ARG A 479 3.11 -30.04 14.89
N ILE A 480 3.17 -29.88 13.57
CA ILE A 480 4.31 -29.28 12.87
C ILE A 480 4.19 -27.75 12.76
N GLY A 481 3.36 -27.12 13.60
CA GLY A 481 3.12 -25.68 13.60
C GLY A 481 2.43 -25.18 12.32
N HIS A 482 1.68 -26.04 11.65
CA HIS A 482 0.96 -25.70 10.43
C HIS A 482 -0.56 -25.76 10.66
N TYR A 483 -1.28 -24.70 10.27
CA TYR A 483 -2.73 -24.65 10.41
C TYR A 483 -3.40 -25.04 9.10
N TYR A 484 -4.11 -26.17 9.12
CA TYR A 484 -5.00 -26.60 8.05
C TYR A 484 -6.40 -26.83 8.60
N GLY A 485 -7.37 -26.05 8.12
CA GLY A 485 -8.78 -26.17 8.48
C GLY A 485 -9.63 -26.32 7.23
N ALA A 486 -10.59 -27.24 7.26
CA ALA A 486 -11.53 -27.49 6.18
C ALA A 486 -12.86 -28.01 6.75
N GLU A 487 -13.93 -28.08 5.96
CA GLU A 487 -15.17 -28.72 6.40
C GLU A 487 -14.97 -30.20 6.73
N ALA A 488 -15.83 -30.78 7.57
CA ALA A 488 -15.68 -32.15 8.07
C ALA A 488 -15.57 -33.22 6.94
N ALA A 489 -16.25 -33.05 5.81
CA ALA A 489 -16.09 -33.95 4.68
C ALA A 489 -14.71 -33.82 4.01
N HIS A 490 -14.16 -32.60 3.97
CA HIS A 490 -12.88 -32.29 3.34
C HIS A 490 -11.68 -32.63 4.24
N ILE A 491 -11.83 -32.55 5.57
CA ILE A 491 -10.74 -32.89 6.50
C ILE A 491 -10.38 -34.38 6.46
N THR A 492 -11.38 -35.25 6.33
CA THR A 492 -11.18 -36.71 6.19
C THR A 492 -10.37 -37.01 4.93
N ARG A 493 -10.75 -36.38 3.81
CA ARG A 493 -10.04 -36.50 2.53
C ARG A 493 -8.61 -35.98 2.62
N HIS A 494 -8.40 -34.83 3.26
CA HIS A 494 -7.07 -34.28 3.52
C HIS A 494 -6.18 -35.27 4.30
N LEU A 495 -6.69 -35.85 5.39
CA LEU A 495 -5.94 -36.81 6.20
C LEU A 495 -5.58 -38.08 5.41
N GLN A 496 -6.48 -38.57 4.58
CA GLN A 496 -6.22 -39.71 3.71
C GLN A 496 -5.16 -39.40 2.65
N GLU A 497 -5.19 -38.21 2.06
CA GLU A 497 -4.35 -37.90 0.89
C GLU A 497 -2.99 -37.32 1.25
N VAL A 498 -2.93 -36.47 2.28
CA VAL A 498 -1.70 -35.79 2.71
C VAL A 498 -0.97 -36.60 3.78
N HIS A 499 -1.70 -37.24 4.69
CA HIS A 499 -1.13 -37.95 5.84
C HIS A 499 -1.23 -39.49 5.74
N LEU A 500 -1.82 -40.03 4.66
CA LEU A 500 -2.03 -41.47 4.46
C LEU A 500 -2.80 -42.16 5.61
N VAL A 501 -3.67 -41.42 6.30
CA VAL A 501 -4.52 -41.98 7.37
C VAL A 501 -5.75 -42.60 6.75
N GLU A 502 -5.80 -43.94 6.65
CA GLU A 502 -6.92 -44.66 6.01
C GLU A 502 -8.27 -44.35 6.67
N SER A 503 -8.32 -44.37 8.01
CA SER A 503 -9.52 -44.14 8.82
C SER A 503 -9.33 -43.00 9.83
N PRO A 504 -9.60 -41.73 9.44
CA PRO A 504 -9.53 -40.58 10.33
C PRO A 504 -10.43 -40.68 11.57
N ILE A 505 -9.91 -40.28 12.73
CA ILE A 505 -10.59 -40.37 14.05
C ILE A 505 -10.69 -38.96 14.64
N LEU A 506 -11.91 -38.53 14.97
CA LEU A 506 -12.17 -37.24 15.63
C LEU A 506 -11.53 -37.23 17.04
N GLY A 507 -10.86 -36.14 17.39
CA GLY A 507 -10.11 -35.98 18.64
C GLY A 507 -8.66 -36.48 18.56
N GLU A 508 -8.36 -37.45 17.69
CA GLU A 508 -7.00 -37.97 17.50
C GLU A 508 -6.30 -37.33 16.29
N HIS A 509 -6.92 -37.42 15.11
CA HIS A 509 -6.36 -36.96 13.84
C HIS A 509 -6.82 -35.53 13.47
N TYR A 510 -8.03 -35.14 13.86
CA TYR A 510 -8.58 -33.80 13.64
C TYR A 510 -9.49 -33.39 14.81
N THR A 511 -9.78 -32.10 14.93
CA THR A 511 -10.76 -31.56 15.89
C THR A 511 -11.77 -30.67 15.20
N GLU A 512 -13.00 -30.66 15.69
CA GLU A 512 -13.99 -29.66 15.28
C GLU A 512 -13.62 -28.31 15.90
N SER A 513 -13.55 -27.27 15.08
CA SER A 513 -13.41 -25.90 15.55
C SER A 513 -14.79 -25.39 15.91
N VAL A 514 -15.07 -25.26 17.20
CA VAL A 514 -16.22 -24.47 17.65
C VAL A 514 -15.92 -23.04 17.21
N GLY A 515 -16.72 -22.49 16.30
CA GLY A 515 -16.54 -21.11 15.86
C GLY A 515 -16.72 -20.18 17.04
N TRP A 516 -15.63 -19.78 17.68
CA TRP A 516 -15.63 -18.68 18.65
C TRP A 516 -15.78 -17.41 17.83
N TRP A 517 -17.02 -16.92 17.73
CA TRP A 517 -17.36 -15.61 17.21
C TRP A 517 -17.42 -14.61 18.36
#